data_AF-A0A925WX37-F1
#
_entry.id   AF-A0A925WX37-F1
#
_cell.length_a   1.000
_cell.length_b   1.000
_cell.length_c   1.000
_cell.angle_alpha   90.00
_cell.angle_beta   90.00
_cell.angle_gamma   90.00
#
_symmetry.space_group_name_H-M   'P 1'
#
loop_
_entity.id
_entity.type
_entity.pdbx_description
1 polymer ?
#
loop_
_entity_poly.entity_id
_entity_poly.type
_entity_poly.pdbx_seq_one_letter_code
_entity_poly.pdbx_strand_id
1 'polypeptide(L)'
;MLILFCFVEPSSAPAPAPTTQPDYFSMSPDEFAQSEAANRVINFDRPDQTLISAGILHETNRWRAKEGLKPLMHHPKVDDAVMIHVRDMVAKNYLAHEEKGTKTPQPIDRVRAVGLMPILVAENIGTASGIQYKGGEPVFPLRQWRREGLSYKENGPAIPPHTYRTFTEVVVKQWIDSPTHRANIMLRDAKCLGSAGLPANLKGQTEAEFHKFYTGQVFFTPSRFANDQPRDRSKGKRQRDQDDADRDAPRDDDDKHEPVPPDPIGEDPKSGGGN
;
A
#
# COMPACT_ATOMS: atom_id res chain seq x y z
N MET A 1 -67.41 -12.68 17.41
CA MET A 1 -66.23 -13.21 16.71
C MET A 1 -65.18 -12.09 16.72
N LEU A 2 -64.23 -12.15 17.66
CA LEU A 2 -63.22 -11.11 17.89
C LEU A 2 -61.91 -11.59 17.27
N ILE A 3 -61.38 -10.89 16.26
CA ILE A 3 -60.12 -11.22 15.62
C ILE A 3 -58.99 -10.49 16.38
N LEU A 4 -58.14 -11.27 17.04
CA LEU A 4 -56.95 -10.80 17.72
C LEU A 4 -55.82 -10.66 16.69
N PHE A 5 -55.37 -9.43 16.40
CA PHE A 5 -54.18 -9.18 15.61
C PHE A 5 -52.94 -9.26 16.52
N CYS A 6 -52.14 -10.32 16.36
CA CYS A 6 -50.81 -10.39 16.94
C CYS A 6 -49.88 -9.45 16.13
N PHE A 7 -49.42 -8.36 16.75
CA PHE A 7 -48.31 -7.57 16.24
C PHE A 7 -47.00 -8.33 16.54
N VAL A 8 -46.30 -8.74 15.48
CA VAL A 8 -44.91 -9.18 15.55
C VAL A 8 -44.04 -7.95 15.35
N GLU A 9 -43.32 -7.54 16.39
CA GLU A 9 -42.35 -6.45 16.26
C GLU A 9 -41.17 -6.91 15.38
N PRO A 10 -40.71 -6.09 14.41
CA PRO A 10 -39.53 -6.41 13.64
C PRO A 10 -38.30 -6.33 14.54
N SER A 11 -37.70 -7.48 14.82
CA SER A 11 -36.40 -7.57 15.49
C SER A 11 -35.34 -6.85 14.66
N SER A 12 -34.94 -5.65 15.09
CA SER A 12 -33.78 -4.95 14.51
C SER A 12 -32.50 -5.68 14.94
N ALA A 13 -31.93 -6.47 14.03
CA ALA A 13 -30.58 -6.99 14.24
C ALA A 13 -29.59 -5.80 14.38
N PRO A 14 -28.68 -5.81 15.36
CA PRO A 14 -27.69 -4.75 15.50
C PRO A 14 -26.81 -4.70 14.25
N ALA A 15 -26.53 -3.49 13.75
CA ALA A 15 -25.59 -3.27 12.67
C ALA A 15 -24.20 -3.83 13.06
N PRO A 16 -23.46 -4.48 12.15
CA PRO A 16 -22.13 -4.98 12.45
C PRO A 16 -21.21 -3.81 12.85
N ALA A 17 -20.49 -3.97 13.96
CA ALA A 17 -19.51 -2.99 14.41
C ALA A 17 -18.46 -2.74 13.29
N PRO A 18 -17.99 -1.50 13.10
CA PRO A 18 -16.92 -1.22 12.16
C PRO A 18 -15.64 -1.94 12.61
N THR A 19 -15.30 -3.04 11.95
CA THR A 19 -14.00 -3.68 12.10
C THR A 19 -12.94 -2.75 11.52
N THR A 20 -12.25 -1.97 12.36
CA THR A 20 -11.00 -1.30 12.00
C THR A 20 -10.00 -2.36 11.54
N GLN A 21 -9.73 -2.43 10.25
CA GLN A 21 -8.71 -3.32 9.73
C GLN A 21 -7.34 -2.95 10.34
N PRO A 22 -6.47 -3.94 10.64
CA PRO A 22 -5.12 -3.68 11.12
C PRO A 22 -4.32 -2.81 10.14
N ASP A 23 -3.49 -1.91 10.66
CA ASP A 23 -2.53 -1.16 9.84
C ASP A 23 -1.33 -2.05 9.51
N TYR A 24 -1.46 -2.88 8.47
CA TYR A 24 -0.44 -3.84 8.06
C TYR A 24 0.91 -3.19 7.69
N PHE A 25 0.91 -1.91 7.29
CA PHE A 25 2.13 -1.20 6.90
C PHE A 25 2.97 -0.76 8.11
N SER A 26 2.36 -0.70 9.30
CA SER A 26 3.03 -0.34 10.56
C SER A 26 3.71 -1.53 11.26
N MET A 27 3.40 -2.76 10.83
CA MET A 27 3.99 -3.99 11.38
C MET A 27 5.47 -4.11 11.00
N SER A 28 6.24 -4.87 11.77
CA SER A 28 7.52 -5.40 11.30
C SER A 28 7.29 -6.45 10.19
N PRO A 29 8.32 -6.75 9.38
CA PRO A 29 8.18 -7.78 8.35
C PRO A 29 7.80 -9.16 8.90
N ASP A 30 8.29 -9.52 10.09
CA ASP A 30 8.02 -10.83 10.72
C ASP A 30 6.59 -10.89 11.28
N GLU A 31 6.12 -9.81 11.92
CA GLU A 31 4.73 -9.71 12.41
C GLU A 31 3.74 -9.83 11.25
N PHE A 32 3.98 -9.11 10.14
CA PHE A 32 3.13 -9.25 8.96
C PHE A 32 3.17 -10.68 8.42
N ALA A 33 4.35 -11.29 8.30
CA ALA A 33 4.50 -12.65 7.78
C ALA A 33 3.81 -13.73 8.63
N GLN A 34 3.63 -13.49 9.93
CA GLN A 34 2.93 -14.38 10.86
C GLN A 34 1.42 -14.10 10.95
N SER A 35 0.96 -12.95 10.46
CA SER A 35 -0.46 -12.58 10.52
C SER A 35 -1.35 -13.56 9.73
N GLU A 36 -2.56 -13.81 10.23
CA GLU A 36 -3.57 -14.62 9.54
C GLU A 36 -3.86 -14.05 8.14
N ALA A 37 -3.95 -12.72 8.03
CA ALA A 37 -4.26 -12.04 6.79
C ALA A 37 -3.20 -12.28 5.70
N ALA A 38 -1.90 -12.23 6.05
CA ALA A 38 -0.83 -12.52 5.10
C ALA A 38 -0.81 -14.00 4.66
N ASN A 39 -1.25 -14.91 5.55
CA ASN A 39 -1.31 -16.35 5.27
C ASN A 39 -2.63 -16.79 4.61
N ARG A 40 -3.55 -15.86 4.35
CA ARG A 40 -4.76 -16.15 3.57
C ARG A 40 -4.40 -16.37 2.09
N VAL A 41 -5.03 -17.37 1.48
CA VAL A 41 -4.94 -17.63 0.03
C VAL A 41 -5.44 -16.41 -0.74
N ILE A 42 -4.78 -16.07 -1.84
CA ILE A 42 -5.19 -14.95 -2.70
C ILE A 42 -6.53 -15.26 -3.35
N ASN A 43 -7.46 -14.31 -3.24
CA ASN A 43 -8.66 -14.32 -4.07
C ASN A 43 -8.31 -13.77 -5.47
N PHE A 44 -8.37 -14.61 -6.50
CA PHE A 44 -8.00 -14.23 -7.87
C PHE A 44 -9.00 -13.28 -8.52
N ASP A 45 -10.29 -13.35 -8.18
CA ASP A 45 -11.32 -12.47 -8.73
C ASP A 45 -11.24 -11.07 -8.13
N ARG A 46 -10.90 -11.00 -6.84
CA ARG A 46 -10.83 -9.74 -6.10
C ARG A 46 -9.67 -9.74 -5.10
N PRO A 47 -8.42 -9.61 -5.58
CA PRO A 47 -7.27 -9.59 -4.70
C PRO A 47 -7.28 -8.35 -3.80
N ASP A 48 -7.06 -8.58 -2.52
CA ASP A 48 -6.81 -7.54 -1.52
C ASP A 48 -5.51 -6.79 -1.82
N GLN A 49 -5.64 -5.58 -2.37
CA GLN A 49 -4.49 -4.75 -2.73
C GLN A 49 -3.69 -4.31 -1.51
N THR A 50 -4.33 -4.11 -0.35
CA THR A 50 -3.62 -3.71 0.86
C THR A 50 -2.66 -4.81 1.31
N LEU A 51 -3.08 -6.07 1.26
CA LEU A 51 -2.21 -7.20 1.60
C LEU A 51 -1.10 -7.44 0.57
N ILE A 52 -1.37 -7.23 -0.72
CA ILE A 52 -0.33 -7.27 -1.76
C ILE A 52 0.71 -6.18 -1.51
N SER A 53 0.28 -4.93 -1.32
CA SER A 53 1.20 -3.81 -1.13
C SER A 53 1.99 -3.90 0.17
N ALA A 54 1.34 -4.32 1.26
CA ALA A 54 2.03 -4.57 2.54
C ALA A 54 3.05 -5.70 2.40
N GLY A 55 2.70 -6.81 1.75
CA GLY A 55 3.63 -7.91 1.53
C GLY A 55 4.84 -7.53 0.67
N ILE A 56 4.63 -6.78 -0.42
CA ILE A 56 5.72 -6.27 -1.27
C ILE A 56 6.64 -5.33 -0.47
N LEU A 57 6.07 -4.42 0.33
CA LEU A 57 6.86 -3.53 1.19
C LEU A 57 7.72 -4.30 2.18
N HIS A 58 7.11 -5.24 2.92
CA HIS A 58 7.78 -6.00 3.96
C HIS A 58 8.87 -6.90 3.38
N GLU A 59 8.61 -7.59 2.28
CA GLU A 59 9.62 -8.42 1.62
C GLU A 59 10.75 -7.57 1.03
N THR A 60 10.43 -6.44 0.40
CA THR A 60 11.45 -5.47 -0.07
C THR A 60 12.33 -4.99 1.08
N ASN A 61 11.73 -4.65 2.22
CA ASN A 61 12.47 -4.22 3.41
C ASN A 61 13.30 -5.35 4.04
N ARG A 62 12.85 -6.63 3.99
CA ARG A 62 13.69 -7.77 4.37
C ARG A 62 14.95 -7.86 3.53
N TRP A 63 14.85 -7.68 2.21
CA TRP A 63 16.03 -7.67 1.33
C TRP A 63 16.94 -6.46 1.57
N ARG A 64 16.36 -5.27 1.78
CA ARG A 64 17.13 -4.07 2.11
C ARG A 64 17.89 -4.21 3.44
N ALA A 65 17.27 -4.83 4.45
CA ALA A 65 17.90 -5.06 5.74
C ALA A 65 19.13 -5.98 5.64
N LYS A 66 19.10 -7.01 4.79
CA LYS A 66 20.25 -7.88 4.51
C LYS A 66 21.46 -7.12 3.94
N GLU A 67 21.22 -5.98 3.29
CA GLU A 67 22.22 -5.08 2.72
C GLU A 67 22.55 -3.88 3.63
N GLY A 68 22.04 -3.85 4.87
CA GLY A 68 22.25 -2.75 5.81
C GLY A 68 21.58 -1.43 5.40
N LEU A 69 20.58 -1.48 4.51
CA LEU A 69 19.84 -0.31 4.04
C LEU A 69 18.66 0.01 4.95
N LYS A 70 18.33 1.31 5.05
CA LYS A 70 17.16 1.78 5.80
C LYS A 70 15.87 1.24 5.16
N PRO A 71 14.87 0.86 5.96
CA PRO A 71 13.57 0.45 5.43
C PRO A 71 12.90 1.62 4.70
N LEU A 72 12.17 1.28 3.65
CA LEU A 72 11.27 2.19 2.95
C LEU A 72 9.96 2.29 3.73
N MET A 73 9.34 3.46 3.67
CA MET A 73 8.01 3.70 4.22
C MET A 73 6.93 3.50 3.16
N HIS A 74 5.77 2.98 3.54
CA HIS A 74 4.61 2.99 2.66
C HIS A 74 4.18 4.42 2.35
N HIS A 75 3.78 4.68 1.10
CA HIS A 75 3.08 5.90 0.75
C HIS A 75 1.84 5.60 -0.12
N PRO A 76 0.61 5.81 0.36
CA PRO A 76 -0.61 5.36 -0.32
C PRO A 76 -0.81 5.98 -1.70
N LYS A 77 -0.51 7.27 -1.89
CA LYS A 77 -0.56 7.88 -3.24
C LYS A 77 0.42 7.25 -4.24
N VAL A 78 1.52 6.64 -3.76
CA VAL A 78 2.45 5.94 -4.67
C VAL A 78 1.84 4.61 -5.11
N ASP A 79 1.02 3.95 -4.28
CA ASP A 79 0.19 2.81 -4.74
C ASP A 79 -0.76 3.26 -5.85
N ASP A 80 -1.42 4.41 -5.68
CA ASP A 80 -2.32 4.97 -6.72
C ASP A 80 -1.56 5.21 -8.03
N ALA A 81 -0.33 5.73 -7.96
CA ALA A 81 0.51 5.93 -9.13
C ALA A 81 0.87 4.59 -9.81
N VAL A 82 1.26 3.58 -9.04
CA VAL A 82 1.59 2.24 -9.59
C VAL A 82 0.35 1.60 -10.20
N MET A 83 -0.82 1.78 -9.57
CA MET A 83 -2.09 1.23 -10.01
C MET A 83 -2.54 1.79 -11.37
N ILE A 84 -2.19 3.04 -11.70
CA ILE A 84 -2.42 3.60 -13.05
C ILE A 84 -1.75 2.69 -14.10
N HIS A 85 -0.47 2.38 -13.90
CA HIS A 85 0.31 1.58 -14.85
C HIS A 85 -0.14 0.12 -14.90
N VAL A 86 -0.32 -0.49 -13.73
CA VAL A 86 -0.73 -1.90 -13.65
C VAL A 86 -2.08 -2.12 -14.33
N ARG A 87 -3.03 -1.18 -14.21
CA ARG A 87 -4.29 -1.23 -14.96
C ARG A 87 -4.07 -1.11 -16.47
N ASP A 88 -3.18 -0.24 -16.92
CA ASP A 88 -2.87 -0.10 -18.35
C ASP A 88 -2.25 -1.38 -18.92
N MET A 89 -1.26 -1.95 -18.22
CA MET A 89 -0.62 -3.21 -18.57
C MET A 89 -1.62 -4.38 -18.64
N VAL A 90 -2.55 -4.46 -17.69
CA VAL A 90 -3.64 -5.46 -17.70
C VAL A 90 -4.61 -5.23 -18.86
N ALA A 91 -5.04 -3.99 -19.08
CA ALA A 91 -6.03 -3.65 -20.10
C ALA A 91 -5.51 -3.91 -21.53
N LYS A 92 -4.24 -3.60 -21.77
CA LYS A 92 -3.59 -3.70 -23.09
C LYS A 92 -2.70 -4.95 -23.25
N ASN A 93 -2.60 -5.79 -22.22
CA ASN A 93 -1.82 -7.04 -22.19
C ASN A 93 -0.35 -6.86 -22.63
N TYR A 94 0.38 -5.95 -21.97
CA TYR A 94 1.80 -5.70 -22.26
C TYR A 94 2.61 -5.52 -20.97
N LEU A 95 3.94 -5.69 -21.06
CA LEU A 95 4.86 -5.45 -19.96
C LEU A 95 5.98 -4.51 -20.45
N ALA A 96 5.84 -3.21 -20.17
CA ALA A 96 6.83 -2.19 -20.49
C ALA A 96 6.68 -0.99 -19.55
N HIS A 97 7.75 -0.22 -19.32
CA HIS A 97 7.71 0.96 -18.44
C HIS A 97 6.92 2.15 -19.02
N GLU A 98 6.84 2.23 -20.34
CA GLU A 98 6.16 3.30 -21.06
C GLU A 98 4.70 2.96 -21.36
N GLU A 99 3.78 3.81 -20.89
CA GLU A 99 2.37 3.75 -21.27
C GLU A 99 2.12 4.53 -22.56
N LYS A 100 2.17 3.84 -23.70
CA LYS A 100 1.97 4.50 -25.00
C LYS A 100 0.56 5.06 -25.14
N GLY A 101 0.48 6.31 -25.59
CA GLY A 101 -0.78 7.01 -25.88
C GLY A 101 -1.57 7.47 -24.65
N THR A 102 -0.95 7.56 -23.47
CA THR A 102 -1.59 8.07 -22.25
C THR A 102 -1.05 9.46 -21.87
N LYS A 103 -1.71 10.11 -20.89
CA LYS A 103 -1.23 11.37 -20.30
C LYS A 103 -0.10 11.15 -19.29
N THR A 104 0.20 9.90 -18.95
CA THR A 104 1.16 9.50 -17.92
C THR A 104 2.16 8.46 -18.46
N PRO A 105 2.87 8.74 -19.57
CA PRO A 105 3.67 7.72 -20.24
C PRO A 105 4.82 7.19 -19.39
N GLN A 106 5.46 8.04 -18.57
CA GLN A 106 6.62 7.68 -17.77
C GLN A 106 6.27 7.52 -16.28
N PRO A 107 7.04 6.74 -15.50
CA PRO A 107 6.82 6.57 -14.05
C PRO A 107 6.67 7.89 -13.28
N ILE A 108 7.47 8.90 -13.63
CA ILE A 108 7.39 10.22 -12.99
C ILE A 108 6.09 10.96 -13.27
N ASP A 109 5.50 10.77 -14.45
CA ASP A 109 4.24 11.42 -14.82
C ASP A 109 3.09 10.84 -14.01
N ARG A 110 3.09 9.52 -13.76
CA ARG A 110 2.13 8.86 -12.86
C ARG A 110 2.21 9.39 -11.43
N VAL A 111 3.43 9.52 -10.90
CA VAL A 111 3.66 10.08 -9.56
C VAL A 111 3.17 11.53 -9.48
N ARG A 112 3.39 12.33 -10.52
CA ARG A 112 2.85 13.71 -10.59
C ARG A 112 1.32 13.74 -10.72
N ALA A 113 0.73 12.81 -11.46
CA ALA A 113 -0.71 12.74 -11.66
C ALA A 113 -1.50 12.49 -10.36
N VAL A 114 -0.90 11.82 -9.38
CA VAL A 114 -1.47 11.63 -8.02
C VAL A 114 -1.15 12.81 -7.07
N GLY A 115 -0.60 13.89 -7.61
CA GLY A 115 -0.29 15.12 -6.89
C GLY A 115 0.92 15.03 -5.98
N LEU A 116 1.92 14.20 -6.33
CA LEU A 116 3.20 14.13 -5.62
C LEU A 116 4.31 14.84 -6.40
N MET A 117 5.25 15.44 -5.68
CA MET A 117 6.44 16.06 -6.29
C MET A 117 7.72 15.30 -5.92
N PRO A 118 8.24 14.41 -6.79
CA PRO A 118 9.42 13.60 -6.50
C PRO A 118 10.75 14.34 -6.78
N ILE A 119 11.78 14.00 -6.01
CA ILE A 119 13.19 14.15 -6.44
C ILE A 119 13.74 12.87 -7.08
N LEU A 120 13.16 11.72 -6.71
CA LEU A 120 13.55 10.41 -7.19
C LEU A 120 12.29 9.60 -7.47
N VAL A 121 12.28 8.96 -8.65
CA VAL A 121 11.33 7.92 -9.03
C VAL A 121 12.12 6.80 -9.69
N ALA A 122 11.91 5.57 -9.24
CA ALA A 122 12.36 4.37 -9.94
C ALA A 122 11.25 3.33 -9.92
N GLU A 123 11.17 2.47 -10.92
CA GLU A 123 10.07 1.52 -11.08
C GLU A 123 10.61 0.12 -11.38
N ASN A 124 10.03 -0.88 -10.72
CA ASN A 124 10.09 -2.26 -11.18
C ASN A 124 8.68 -2.68 -11.60
N ILE A 125 8.59 -3.42 -12.69
CA ILE A 125 7.37 -4.08 -13.16
C ILE A 125 7.65 -5.56 -13.38
N GLY A 126 6.61 -6.39 -13.37
CA GLY A 126 6.77 -7.82 -13.59
C GLY A 126 5.44 -8.53 -13.81
N THR A 127 5.57 -9.84 -14.04
CA THR A 127 4.43 -10.76 -14.02
C THR A 127 4.73 -11.95 -13.14
N ALA A 128 3.76 -12.40 -12.37
CA ALA A 128 3.89 -13.57 -11.51
C ALA A 128 2.69 -14.50 -11.67
N SER A 129 2.86 -15.80 -11.35
CA SER A 129 1.75 -16.74 -11.26
C SER A 129 1.05 -16.61 -9.92
N GLY A 130 -0.28 -16.65 -9.90
CA GLY A 130 -1.06 -16.68 -8.66
C GLY A 130 -1.00 -18.02 -7.93
N ILE A 131 -0.53 -19.06 -8.61
CA ILE A 131 -0.25 -20.40 -8.08
C ILE A 131 1.24 -20.63 -7.85
N GLN A 132 1.58 -21.59 -6.99
CA GLN A 132 2.95 -21.99 -6.61
C GLN A 132 3.67 -22.75 -7.74
N TYR A 133 3.62 -22.18 -8.95
CA TYR A 133 4.25 -22.69 -10.14
C TYR A 133 5.75 -22.33 -10.15
N LYS A 134 6.57 -23.34 -10.44
CA LYS A 134 8.02 -23.21 -10.64
C LYS A 134 8.27 -22.97 -12.13
N GLY A 135 8.58 -21.73 -12.48
CA GLY A 135 8.80 -21.32 -13.87
C GLY A 135 9.78 -22.23 -14.61
N GLY A 136 9.36 -22.74 -15.77
CA GLY A 136 10.15 -23.62 -16.63
C GLY A 136 9.88 -25.12 -16.44
N GLU A 137 9.18 -25.50 -15.37
CA GLU A 137 8.76 -26.89 -15.15
C GLU A 137 7.55 -27.24 -16.05
N PRO A 138 7.50 -28.44 -16.65
CA PRO A 138 6.33 -28.89 -17.39
C PRO A 138 5.13 -29.08 -16.45
N VAL A 139 3.94 -28.75 -16.97
CA VAL A 139 2.67 -28.88 -16.24
C VAL A 139 1.58 -29.47 -17.13
N PHE A 140 0.64 -30.15 -16.49
CA PHE A 140 -0.49 -30.83 -17.12
C PHE A 140 -1.79 -30.12 -16.70
N PRO A 141 -2.59 -29.62 -17.66
CA PRO A 141 -3.93 -29.10 -17.39
C PRO A 141 -4.83 -30.17 -16.79
N LEU A 142 -5.41 -29.90 -15.62
CA LEU A 142 -6.27 -30.87 -14.94
C LEU A 142 -7.67 -30.99 -15.56
N ARG A 143 -8.04 -30.08 -16.49
CA ARG A 143 -9.34 -30.08 -17.18
C ARG A 143 -9.63 -31.37 -17.93
N GLN A 144 -8.59 -32.07 -18.41
CA GLN A 144 -8.71 -33.39 -19.04
C GLN A 144 -9.32 -34.44 -18.10
N TRP A 145 -9.20 -34.26 -16.78
CA TRP A 145 -9.78 -35.09 -15.74
C TRP A 145 -10.94 -34.41 -15.00
N ARG A 146 -11.60 -33.42 -15.61
CA ARG A 146 -12.72 -32.65 -15.03
C ARG A 146 -12.38 -31.98 -13.70
N ARG A 147 -11.13 -31.55 -13.55
CA ARG A 147 -10.59 -30.83 -12.39
C ARG A 147 -10.01 -29.50 -12.84
N GLU A 148 -9.98 -28.51 -11.95
CA GLU A 148 -9.41 -27.20 -12.25
C GLU A 148 -7.92 -27.12 -11.89
N GLY A 149 -7.20 -26.23 -12.58
CA GLY A 149 -5.80 -25.90 -12.32
C GLY A 149 -4.77 -26.74 -13.09
N LEU A 150 -3.53 -26.60 -12.67
CA LEU A 150 -2.35 -27.25 -13.26
C LEU A 150 -1.76 -28.26 -12.28
N SER A 151 -1.08 -29.28 -12.80
CA SER A 151 -0.31 -30.24 -12.00
C SER A 151 1.06 -30.52 -12.60
N TYR A 152 2.06 -30.83 -11.78
CA TYR A 152 3.37 -31.30 -12.26
C TYR A 152 3.35 -32.77 -12.74
N LYS A 153 2.22 -33.48 -12.58
CA LYS A 153 2.04 -34.87 -13.04
C LYS A 153 0.69 -35.01 -13.75
N GLU A 154 0.60 -35.93 -14.70
CA GLU A 154 -0.69 -36.30 -15.29
C GLU A 154 -1.67 -36.76 -14.19
N ASN A 155 -2.86 -36.15 -14.19
CA ASN A 155 -3.88 -36.32 -13.14
C ASN A 155 -3.37 -36.16 -11.68
N GLY A 156 -2.27 -35.44 -11.47
CA GLY A 156 -1.69 -35.25 -10.15
C GLY A 156 -2.49 -34.29 -9.25
N PRO A 157 -2.00 -34.00 -8.04
CA PRO A 157 -2.55 -32.92 -7.23
C PRO A 157 -2.39 -31.58 -7.95
N ALA A 158 -3.37 -30.68 -7.75
CA ALA A 158 -3.27 -29.33 -8.30
C ALA A 158 -2.13 -28.56 -7.61
N ILE A 159 -1.43 -27.73 -8.38
CA ILE A 159 -0.48 -26.76 -7.84
C ILE A 159 -1.28 -25.77 -6.99
N PRO A 160 -0.97 -25.63 -5.70
CA PRO A 160 -1.78 -24.79 -4.81
C PRO A 160 -1.63 -23.30 -5.17
N PRO A 161 -2.67 -22.49 -4.89
CA PRO A 161 -2.57 -21.04 -4.96
C PRO A 161 -1.54 -20.51 -3.95
N HIS A 162 -1.01 -19.32 -4.21
CA HIS A 162 -0.23 -18.59 -3.22
C HIS A 162 -1.11 -17.98 -2.13
N THR A 163 -0.52 -17.78 -0.96
CA THR A 163 -1.01 -16.83 0.05
C THR A 163 -0.52 -15.43 -0.30
N TYR A 164 -1.05 -14.36 0.31
CA TYR A 164 -0.50 -13.01 0.12
C TYR A 164 1.00 -12.94 0.45
N ARG A 165 1.42 -13.61 1.54
CA ARG A 165 2.83 -13.73 1.92
C ARG A 165 3.65 -14.39 0.81
N THR A 166 3.31 -15.63 0.45
CA THR A 166 4.14 -16.40 -0.49
C THR A 166 4.11 -15.84 -1.91
N PHE A 167 3.04 -15.15 -2.32
CA PHE A 167 2.97 -14.44 -3.59
C PHE A 167 3.91 -13.24 -3.64
N THR A 168 3.88 -12.39 -2.61
CA THR A 168 4.74 -11.20 -2.57
C THR A 168 6.21 -11.56 -2.41
N GLU A 169 6.53 -12.66 -1.72
CA GLU A 169 7.86 -13.27 -1.68
C GLU A 169 8.36 -13.61 -3.09
N VAL A 170 7.57 -14.33 -3.92
CA VAL A 170 8.01 -14.68 -5.27
C VAL A 170 8.12 -13.46 -6.19
N VAL A 171 7.22 -12.49 -6.07
CA VAL A 171 7.26 -11.23 -6.85
C VAL A 171 8.54 -10.45 -6.55
N VAL A 172 8.85 -10.21 -5.28
CA VAL A 172 10.05 -9.46 -4.92
C VAL A 172 11.31 -10.26 -5.22
N LYS A 173 11.31 -11.58 -5.01
CA LYS A 173 12.45 -12.43 -5.38
C LYS A 173 12.78 -12.34 -6.87
N GLN A 174 11.79 -12.34 -7.75
CA GLN A 174 12.02 -12.15 -9.20
C GLN A 174 12.73 -10.83 -9.50
N TRP A 175 12.37 -9.74 -8.82
CA TRP A 175 13.07 -8.46 -8.94
C TRP A 175 14.48 -8.49 -8.34
N ILE A 176 14.68 -9.19 -7.23
CA ILE A 176 16.01 -9.37 -6.62
C ILE A 176 16.95 -10.17 -7.53
N ASP A 177 16.44 -11.21 -8.19
CA ASP A 177 17.23 -12.06 -9.08
C ASP A 177 17.60 -11.35 -10.40
N SER A 178 16.98 -10.21 -10.71
CA SER A 178 17.26 -9.40 -11.89
C SER A 178 18.17 -8.21 -11.54
N PRO A 179 19.39 -8.08 -12.10
CA PRO A 179 20.32 -7.01 -11.73
C PRO A 179 19.74 -5.59 -11.82
N THR A 180 19.01 -5.29 -12.90
CA THR A 180 18.39 -3.97 -13.12
C THR A 180 17.31 -3.68 -12.09
N HIS A 181 16.42 -4.63 -11.80
CA HIS A 181 15.36 -4.44 -10.81
C HIS A 181 15.90 -4.42 -9.38
N ARG A 182 16.91 -5.24 -9.09
CA ARG A 182 17.62 -5.26 -7.80
C ARG A 182 18.25 -3.91 -7.51
N ALA A 183 18.85 -3.25 -8.51
CA ALA A 183 19.43 -1.93 -8.34
C ALA A 183 18.41 -0.92 -7.77
N ASN A 184 17.16 -0.96 -8.25
CA ASN A 184 16.08 -0.13 -7.72
C ASN A 184 15.73 -0.45 -6.27
N ILE A 185 15.63 -1.73 -5.90
CA ILE A 185 15.41 -2.16 -4.50
C ILE A 185 16.50 -1.65 -3.57
N MET A 186 17.75 -1.56 -4.06
CA MET A 186 18.90 -1.13 -3.28
C MET A 186 19.18 0.38 -3.34
N LEU A 187 18.30 1.19 -3.94
CA LEU A 187 18.46 2.64 -3.97
C LEU A 187 18.53 3.20 -2.54
N ARG A 188 19.68 3.79 -2.20
CA ARG A 188 19.97 4.38 -0.87
C ARG A 188 19.12 5.62 -0.61
N ASP A 189 18.83 6.37 -1.67
CA ASP A 189 18.14 7.65 -1.58
C ASP A 189 16.62 7.52 -1.60
N ALA A 190 16.08 6.35 -1.98
CA ALA A 190 14.66 6.04 -1.88
C ALA A 190 14.20 6.10 -0.41
N LYS A 191 13.05 6.74 -0.17
CA LYS A 191 12.46 6.88 1.17
C LYS A 191 11.13 6.16 1.30
N CYS A 192 10.37 6.10 0.22
CA CYS A 192 9.05 5.50 0.19
C CYS A 192 8.94 4.43 -0.90
N LEU A 193 7.96 3.57 -0.73
CA LEU A 193 7.53 2.58 -1.70
C LEU A 193 6.01 2.64 -1.83
N GLY A 194 5.53 2.50 -3.06
CA GLY A 194 4.17 2.06 -3.34
C GLY A 194 4.19 0.91 -4.33
N SER A 195 3.13 0.13 -4.37
CA SER A 195 3.03 -1.05 -5.23
C SER A 195 1.58 -1.41 -5.54
N ALA A 196 1.39 -2.25 -6.57
CA ALA A 196 0.10 -2.79 -6.94
C ALA A 196 0.27 -4.14 -7.65
N GLY A 197 -0.78 -4.96 -7.62
CA GLY A 197 -0.81 -6.22 -8.36
C GLY A 197 -2.22 -6.61 -8.78
N LEU A 198 -2.46 -6.76 -10.08
CA LEU A 198 -3.77 -7.13 -10.62
C LEU A 198 -3.67 -8.42 -11.46
N PRO A 199 -4.70 -9.28 -11.42
CA PRO A 199 -4.78 -10.41 -12.33
C PRO A 199 -4.86 -9.89 -13.77
N ALA A 200 -4.23 -10.61 -14.69
CA ALA A 200 -4.35 -10.34 -16.11
C ALA A 200 -5.79 -10.53 -16.58
N ASN A 201 -6.19 -9.82 -17.63
CA ASN A 201 -7.41 -10.13 -18.37
C ASN A 201 -7.12 -11.35 -19.25
N LEU A 202 -7.44 -12.54 -18.74
CA LEU A 202 -7.04 -13.82 -19.31
C LEU A 202 -7.76 -14.09 -20.64
N LYS A 203 -7.20 -13.58 -21.74
CA LYS A 203 -7.62 -13.95 -23.11
C LYS A 203 -6.90 -15.23 -23.53
N GLY A 204 -7.33 -16.36 -23.00
CA GLY A 204 -6.80 -17.68 -23.36
C GLY A 204 -6.76 -18.65 -22.17
N GLN A 205 -7.09 -19.91 -22.40
CA GLN A 205 -7.19 -20.93 -21.34
C GLN A 205 -5.83 -21.15 -20.64
N THR A 206 -4.72 -21.10 -21.38
CA THR A 206 -3.39 -21.38 -20.81
C THR A 206 -2.97 -20.31 -19.81
N GLU A 207 -3.04 -19.02 -20.15
CA GLU A 207 -2.69 -17.96 -19.19
C GLU A 207 -3.64 -17.97 -17.97
N ALA A 208 -4.91 -18.36 -18.19
CA ALA A 208 -5.90 -18.45 -17.14
C ALA A 208 -5.53 -19.49 -16.07
N GLU A 209 -5.01 -20.62 -16.50
CA GLU A 209 -4.59 -21.72 -15.63
C GLU A 209 -3.40 -21.35 -14.71
N PHE A 210 -2.57 -20.37 -15.09
CA PHE A 210 -1.49 -19.85 -14.24
C PHE A 210 -1.93 -18.74 -13.28
N HIS A 211 -3.15 -18.23 -13.43
CA HIS A 211 -3.63 -17.04 -12.74
C HIS A 211 -2.60 -15.90 -12.80
N LYS A 212 -2.16 -15.53 -14.01
CA LYS A 212 -1.14 -14.51 -14.24
C LYS A 212 -1.53 -13.18 -13.59
N PHE A 213 -0.59 -12.55 -12.89
CA PHE A 213 -0.69 -11.18 -12.37
C PHE A 213 0.29 -10.27 -13.10
N TYR A 214 -0.10 -9.00 -13.28
CA TYR A 214 0.80 -7.89 -13.53
C TYR A 214 1.09 -7.19 -12.21
N THR A 215 2.36 -6.93 -11.93
CA THR A 215 2.80 -6.28 -10.68
C THR A 215 3.69 -5.09 -10.98
N GLY A 216 3.66 -4.12 -10.08
CA GLY A 216 4.54 -2.97 -10.11
C GLY A 216 4.94 -2.54 -8.70
N GLN A 217 6.10 -1.91 -8.58
CA GLN A 217 6.49 -1.14 -7.40
C GLN A 217 7.27 0.11 -7.83
N VAL A 218 7.01 1.22 -7.14
CA VAL A 218 7.65 2.50 -7.38
C VAL A 218 8.36 2.96 -6.11
N PHE A 219 9.65 3.24 -6.26
CA PHE A 219 10.48 3.88 -5.27
C PHE A 219 10.36 5.38 -5.41
N PHE A 220 10.14 6.07 -4.30
CA PHE A 220 9.84 7.49 -4.29
C PHE A 220 10.62 8.22 -3.20
N THR A 221 11.11 9.41 -3.53
CA THR A 221 11.58 10.37 -2.54
C THR A 221 10.90 11.72 -2.78
N PRO A 222 10.17 12.26 -1.78
CA PRO A 222 9.49 13.53 -1.94
C PRO A 222 10.50 14.69 -2.02
N SER A 223 10.11 15.75 -2.72
CA SER A 223 10.76 17.05 -2.64
C SER A 223 10.70 17.59 -1.22
N ARG A 224 11.81 18.16 -0.75
CA ARG A 224 11.87 18.88 0.54
C ARG A 224 10.93 20.08 0.62
N PHE A 225 10.43 20.55 -0.53
CA PHE A 225 9.48 21.65 -0.65
C PHE A 225 8.03 21.19 -0.77
N ALA A 226 7.79 19.88 -0.84
CA ALA A 226 6.46 19.32 -0.96
C ALA A 226 5.94 18.87 0.40
N ASN A 227 4.64 19.07 0.66
CA ASN A 227 3.98 18.63 1.89
C ASN A 227 3.58 17.13 1.82
N ASP A 228 4.37 16.34 1.10
CA ASP A 228 4.08 14.96 0.66
C ASP A 228 4.80 13.91 1.52
N GLN A 229 5.28 14.28 2.71
CA GLN A 229 5.99 13.35 3.60
C GLN A 229 5.02 12.33 4.20
N PRO A 230 5.37 11.02 4.23
CA PRO A 230 4.59 10.03 4.96
C PRO A 230 4.48 10.44 6.43
N ARG A 231 3.27 10.39 6.99
CA ARG A 231 3.06 10.68 8.42
C ARG A 231 3.67 9.56 9.26
N ASP A 232 4.84 9.81 9.85
CA ASP A 232 5.44 8.94 10.86
C ASP A 232 4.59 8.98 12.15
N ARG A 233 3.70 7.99 12.31
CA ARG A 233 2.81 7.88 13.48
C ARG A 233 3.55 7.50 14.76
N SER A 234 4.80 7.05 14.68
CA SER A 234 5.60 6.70 15.88
C SER A 234 6.00 7.94 16.70
N LYS A 235 6.16 9.10 16.04
CA LYS A 235 6.45 10.38 16.70
C LYS A 235 5.23 11.02 17.37
N GLY A 236 4.04 10.78 16.84
CA GLY A 236 2.79 11.32 17.38
C GLY A 236 2.36 10.71 18.72
N LYS A 237 2.96 9.57 19.11
CA LYS A 237 2.75 8.95 20.43
C LYS A 237 3.61 9.61 21.50
N ARG A 238 4.89 9.88 21.21
CA ARG A 238 5.81 10.59 22.13
C ARG A 238 5.35 12.01 22.45
N GLN A 239 4.81 12.74 21.47
CA GLN A 239 4.30 14.09 21.71
C GLN A 239 3.06 14.09 22.64
N ARG A 240 2.15 13.11 22.45
CA ARG A 240 0.96 12.97 23.31
C ARG A 240 1.30 12.57 24.74
N ASP A 241 2.23 11.63 24.91
CA ASP A 241 2.68 11.19 26.24
C ASP A 241 3.40 12.33 27.00
N GLN A 242 4.01 13.29 26.28
CA GLN A 242 4.67 14.47 26.86
C GLN A 242 3.67 15.59 27.22
N ASP A 243 2.66 15.81 26.36
CA ASP A 243 1.60 16.80 26.59
C ASP A 243 0.63 16.39 27.72
N ASP A 244 0.44 15.09 27.94
CA ASP A 244 -0.37 14.55 29.05
C ASP A 244 0.40 14.55 30.38
N ALA A 245 1.73 14.38 30.36
CA ALA A 245 2.57 14.48 31.57
C ALA A 245 2.67 15.90 32.15
N ASP A 246 2.62 16.94 31.29
CA ASP A 246 2.61 18.35 31.71
C ASP A 246 1.24 18.83 32.24
N ARG A 247 0.16 18.05 32.01
CA ARG A 247 -1.19 18.39 32.48
C ARG A 247 -1.48 17.91 33.91
N ASP A 248 -0.76 16.88 34.36
CA ASP A 248 -0.95 16.27 35.69
C ASP A 248 0.09 16.76 36.73
N ALA A 249 0.95 17.72 36.38
CA ALA A 249 1.83 18.36 37.34
C ALA A 249 1.01 19.27 38.30
N PRO A 250 1.19 19.16 39.64
CA PRO A 250 0.50 20.01 40.60
C PRO A 250 0.89 21.48 40.37
N ARG A 251 -0.10 22.36 40.23
CA ARG A 251 0.12 23.81 40.20
C ARG A 251 0.15 24.32 41.63
N ASP A 252 1.31 24.80 42.06
CA ASP A 252 1.45 25.58 43.28
C ASP A 252 0.87 26.98 43.04
N ASP A 253 -0.27 27.27 43.68
CA ASP A 253 -0.86 28.60 43.75
C ASP A 253 -0.09 29.42 44.79
N ASP A 254 0.73 30.38 44.34
CA ASP A 254 1.20 31.47 45.19
C ASP A 254 0.93 32.81 44.49
N ASP A 255 -0.11 33.47 44.99
CA ASP A 255 -0.70 34.73 44.54
C ASP A 255 0.10 35.91 45.09
N LYS A 256 0.77 36.68 44.22
CA LYS A 256 1.29 38.02 44.55
C LYS A 256 1.04 38.98 43.39
N HIS A 257 0.10 39.89 43.63
CA HIS A 257 -0.23 41.06 42.80
C HIS A 257 0.97 41.98 42.57
N GLU A 258 1.24 42.33 41.31
CA GLU A 258 1.93 43.57 40.92
C GLU A 258 0.97 44.48 40.13
N PRO A 259 1.00 45.81 40.33
CA PRO A 259 0.06 46.73 39.69
C PRO A 259 0.44 47.08 38.24
N VAL A 260 -0.60 47.21 37.41
CA VAL A 260 -0.56 47.57 35.98
C VAL A 260 -0.47 49.10 35.79
N PRO A 261 0.39 49.63 34.91
CA PRO A 261 0.37 51.04 34.50
C PRO A 261 -0.66 51.30 33.37
N PRO A 262 -1.24 52.51 33.26
CA PRO A 262 -2.34 52.80 32.35
C PRO A 262 -1.90 53.00 30.89
N ASP A 263 -2.77 52.58 29.96
CA ASP A 263 -2.68 52.81 28.52
C ASP A 263 -2.88 54.30 28.15
N PRO A 264 -2.14 54.84 27.17
CA PRO A 264 -2.46 56.11 26.55
C PRO A 264 -3.56 55.97 25.47
N ILE A 265 -4.56 56.83 25.61
CA ILE A 265 -5.71 56.99 24.71
C ILE A 265 -5.28 57.76 23.45
N GLY A 266 -5.49 57.13 22.29
CA GLY A 266 -5.94 57.63 20.99
C GLY A 266 -5.48 58.98 20.41
N GLU A 267 -4.96 58.93 19.18
CA GLU A 267 -5.29 59.90 18.13
C GLU A 267 -5.53 59.19 16.78
N ASP A 268 -6.63 59.58 16.13
CA ASP A 268 -7.11 59.14 14.82
C ASP A 268 -6.37 59.82 13.64
N PRO A 269 -6.46 59.28 12.41
CA PRO A 269 -5.63 59.67 11.28
C PRO A 269 -6.16 60.93 10.57
N LYS A 270 -5.25 61.80 10.11
CA LYS A 270 -5.58 62.84 9.13
C LYS A 270 -4.70 62.78 7.88
N SER A 271 -5.43 62.92 6.79
CA SER A 271 -5.10 63.04 5.37
C SER A 271 -4.13 64.16 4.99
N GLY A 272 -3.29 63.87 3.98
CA GLY A 272 -3.22 64.62 2.71
C GLY A 272 -2.46 65.95 2.64
N GLY A 273 -1.69 66.12 1.55
CA GLY A 273 -1.29 67.42 1.00
C GLY A 273 0.19 67.52 0.70
N GLY A 274 0.54 67.87 -0.55
CA GLY A 274 1.92 67.86 -1.05
C GLY A 274 2.70 69.15 -0.83
N ASN A 275 3.99 69.07 -1.14
CA ASN A 275 4.66 69.90 -2.14
C ASN A 275 5.93 69.16 -2.61
#